data_AF-C0CY92-F1
#
_entry.id   AF-C0CY92-F1
#
_cell.length_a   1.000
_cell.length_b   1.000
_cell.length_c   1.000
_cell.angle_alpha   90.00
_cell.angle_beta   90.00
_cell.angle_gamma   90.00
#
_symmetry.space_group_name_H-M   'P 1'
#
loop_
_entity.id
_entity.type
_entity.pdbx_description
1 polymer ?
#
loop_
_entity_poly.entity_id
_entity_poly.type
_entity_poly.pdbx_seq_one_letter_code
_entity_poly.pdbx_strand_id
1 'polypeptide(L)' 'MMNTVRKSENLLPFPVISAAANGDTTAMCAILKHYEGYIAKLCTRTLKDDAGNTYSYVDEEMRNRLQVRLITRTLAFHVG' A
#
# COMPACT_ATOMS: atom_id res chain seq x y z
N MET A 1 22.92 -25.03 9.89
CA MET A 1 21.48 -24.93 10.24
C MET A 1 21.06 -23.49 10.00
N MET A 2 20.34 -23.22 8.92
CA MET A 2 19.86 -21.88 8.59
C MET A 2 18.35 -21.90 8.85
N ASN A 3 17.92 -21.26 9.94
CA ASN A 3 16.50 -21.08 10.24
C ASN A 3 15.88 -20.25 9.12
N THR A 4 15.18 -20.89 8.19
CA THR A 4 14.31 -20.22 7.24
C THR A 4 13.07 -19.76 7.99
N VAL A 5 13.13 -18.59 8.63
CA VAL A 5 11.93 -17.86 9.05
C VAL A 5 11.20 -17.48 7.76
N ARG A 6 10.15 -18.24 7.44
CA ARG A 6 9.41 -18.16 6.19
C ARG A 6 8.56 -16.89 6.17
N LYS A 7 8.93 -15.87 5.38
CA LYS A 7 8.07 -14.91 4.61
C LYS A 7 6.70 -14.45 5.17
N SER A 8 6.46 -14.56 6.47
CA SER A 8 5.20 -14.23 7.15
C SER A 8 5.27 -12.88 7.86
N GLU A 9 6.45 -12.28 7.98
CA GLU A 9 6.67 -11.04 8.72
C GLU A 9 6.06 -9.80 8.04
N ASN A 10 5.70 -9.89 6.76
CA ASN A 10 5.16 -8.78 5.98
C ASN A 10 3.71 -9.00 5.50
N LEU A 11 2.97 -9.96 6.08
CA LEU A 11 1.57 -10.16 5.73
C LEU A 11 0.66 -9.54 6.80
N LEU A 12 -0.38 -8.83 6.35
CA LEU A 12 -1.42 -8.36 7.24
C LEU A 12 -2.18 -9.56 7.83
N PRO A 13 -2.41 -9.60 9.15
CA PRO A 13 -3.22 -10.65 9.76
C PRO A 13 -4.63 -10.68 9.16
N PHE A 14 -5.16 -11.87 8.89
CA PHE A 14 -6.53 -12.03 8.39
C PHE A 14 -7.59 -11.29 9.23
N PRO A 15 -7.53 -11.28 10.58
CA PRO A 15 -8.48 -10.50 11.38
C PRO A 15 -8.51 -9.01 11.04
N VAL A 16 -7.36 -8.42 10.67
CA VAL A 16 -7.28 -7.01 10.25
C VAL A 16 -7.96 -6.81 8.89
N ILE A 17 -7.70 -7.72 7.94
CA ILE A 17 -8.34 -7.66 6.61
C ILE A 17 -9.85 -7.82 6.74
N SER A 18 -10.30 -8.76 7.58
CA SER A 18 -11.72 -9.01 7.83
C SER A 18 -12.40 -7.82 8.51
N ALA A 19 -11.79 -7.24 9.54
CA ALA A 19 -12.32 -6.05 10.20
C ALA A 19 -12.45 -4.87 9.23
N ALA A 20 -11.42 -4.64 8.40
CA ALA A 20 -11.44 -3.57 7.40
C ALA A 20 -12.50 -3.78 6.31
N ALA A 21 -12.70 -5.02 5.85
CA ALA A 21 -13.76 -5.37 4.90
C ALA A 21 -15.17 -5.12 5.49
N ASN A 22 -15.32 -5.26 6.80
CA ASN A 22 -16.55 -4.92 7.53
C ASN A 22 -16.67 -3.41 7.88
N GLY A 23 -15.75 -2.56 7.41
CA GLY A 23 -15.81 -1.11 7.60
C GLY A 23 -15.07 -0.57 8.82
N ASP A 24 -14.27 -1.38 9.53
CA ASP A 24 -13.42 -0.89 10.62
C ASP A 24 -12.34 0.08 10.08
N THR A 25 -12.42 1.34 10.53
CA THR A 25 -11.53 2.42 10.10
C THR A 25 -10.11 2.28 10.63
N THR A 26 -9.94 1.68 11.81
CA THR A 26 -8.63 1.40 12.41
C THR A 26 -7.91 0.32 11.62
N ALA A 27 -8.64 -0.75 11.27
CA ALA A 27 -8.12 -1.81 10.42
C ALA A 27 -7.82 -1.32 9.00
N MET A 28 -8.66 -0.47 8.42
CA MET A 28 -8.41 0.17 7.12
C MET A 28 -7.13 1.04 7.15
N CYS A 29 -6.94 1.81 8.23
CA CYS A 29 -5.73 2.61 8.42
C CYS A 29 -4.47 1.73 8.51
N ALA A 30 -4.55 0.60 9.23
CA ALA A 30 -3.46 -0.36 9.30
C ALA A 30 -3.11 -0.94 7.92
N ILE A 31 -4.11 -1.24 7.08
CA ILE A 31 -3.91 -1.68 5.69
C ILE A 31 -3.22 -0.59 4.87
N LEU A 32 -3.70 0.65 4.92
CA LEU A 32 -3.12 1.77 4.18
C LEU A 32 -1.67 2.01 4.57
N LYS A 33 -1.37 2.00 5.88
CA LYS A 33 -0.02 2.17 6.42
C LYS A 33 0.91 1.03 5.99
N HIS A 34 0.41 -0.21 5.95
CA HIS A 34 1.19 -1.35 5.48
C HIS A 34 1.59 -1.21 4.00
N TYR A 35 0.70 -0.72 3.14
CA TYR A 35 0.97 -0.55 1.71
C TYR A 35 1.56 0.82 1.33
N GLU A 36 1.69 1.76 2.27
CA GLU A 36 2.13 3.14 2.02
C GLU A 36 3.46 3.20 1.24
N GLY A 37 4.48 2.47 1.70
CA GLY A 37 5.79 2.45 1.04
C GLY A 37 5.74 1.84 -0.37
N TYR A 38 4.91 0.82 -0.57
CA TYR A 38 4.73 0.20 -1.89
C TYR A 38 4.00 1.15 -2.86
N ILE A 39 2.94 1.82 -2.39
CA ILE A 39 2.21 2.83 -3.15
C ILE A 39 3.14 4.00 -3.48
N ALA A 40 3.90 4.52 -2.51
CA ALA A 40 4.84 5.61 -2.73
C ALA A 40 5.85 5.25 -3.83
N LYS A 41 6.43 4.05 -3.78
CA LYS A 41 7.36 3.56 -4.80
C LYS A 41 6.72 3.48 -6.19
N LEU A 42 5.48 2.99 -6.29
CA LEU A 42 4.75 2.93 -7.58
C LEU A 42 4.40 4.32 -8.13
N CYS A 43 4.21 5.30 -7.25
CA CYS A 43 3.91 6.68 -7.61
C CYS A 43 5.15 7.54 -7.81
N THR A 44 6.36 7.04 -7.52
CA THR A 44 7.59 7.78 -7.77
C THR A 44 7.81 7.92 -9.28
N ARG A 45 7.86 9.16 -9.75
CA ARG A 45 8.25 9.51 -11.11
C ARG A 45 9.59 10.19 -11.10
N THR A 46 10.29 10.02 -12.22
CA THR A 46 11.60 10.60 -12.44
C THR A 46 11.52 11.56 -13.62
N LEU A 47 11.86 12.82 -13.38
CA LEU A 47 11.99 13.85 -14.40
C LEU A 47 13.47 14.08 -14.69
N LYS A 48 13.78 14.34 -15.95
CA LYS A 48 15.08 14.85 -16.36
C LYS A 48 14.88 16.27 -16.88
N ASP A 49 15.72 17.19 -16.42
CA ASP A 49 15.78 18.53 -17.00
C ASP A 49 16.70 18.57 -18.23
N ASP A 50 16.70 19.70 -18.93
CA ASP A 50 17.52 19.90 -20.12
C ASP A 50 19.03 19.97 -19.80
N ALA A 51 19.39 20.18 -18.53
CA ALA A 51 20.77 20.16 -18.04
C ALA A 51 21.25 18.74 -17.67
N GLY A 52 20.40 17.72 -17.76
CA GLY A 52 20.71 16.33 -17.46
C GLY A 52 20.54 15.94 -15.98
N ASN A 53 20.09 16.84 -15.11
CA ASN A 53 19.78 16.52 -13.73
C ASN A 53 18.50 15.69 -13.64
N THR A 54 18.49 14.76 -12.70
CA THR A 54 17.39 13.81 -12.50
C THR A 54 16.72 14.06 -11.15
N TYR A 55 15.42 14.33 -11.17
CA TYR A 55 14.62 14.59 -9.96
C TYR A 55 13.58 13.49 -9.79
N SER A 56 13.48 12.93 -8.59
CA SER A 56 12.44 11.97 -8.26
C SER A 56 11.44 12.58 -7.30
N TYR A 57 10.15 12.43 -7.61
CA TYR A 57 9.05 12.92 -6.78
C TYR A 57 7.91 11.92 -6.80
N VAL A 58 7.10 11.92 -5.75
CA VAL A 58 5.89 11.09 -5.68
C VAL A 58 4.76 11.85 -6.37
N ASP A 59 4.12 11.22 -7.36
CA ASP A 59 2.87 11.72 -7.91
C ASP A 59 1.75 11.54 -6.87
N GLU A 60 1.41 12.64 -6.21
CA GLU A 60 0.37 12.74 -5.19
C GLU A 60 -1.03 12.36 -5.72
N GLU A 61 -1.36 12.69 -6.97
CA GLU A 61 -2.65 12.32 -7.58
C GLU A 61 -2.71 10.80 -7.76
N MET A 62 -1.64 10.20 -8.28
CA MET A 62 -1.54 8.76 -8.44
C MET A 62 -1.55 8.05 -7.09
N ARG A 63 -0.91 8.62 -6.06
CA ARG A 63 -0.93 8.09 -4.68
C ARG A 63 -2.34 8.06 -4.13
N ASN A 64 -3.07 9.17 -4.23
CA ASN A 64 -4.45 9.27 -3.77
C ASN A 64 -5.36 8.29 -4.52
N ARG A 65 -5.21 8.18 -5.85
CA ARG A 65 -5.98 7.22 -6.66
C ARG A 65 -5.73 5.77 -6.25
N LEU A 66 -4.48 5.40 -5.96
CA LEU A 66 -4.15 4.05 -5.49
C LEU A 66 -4.68 3.77 -4.08
N GLN A 67 -4.58 4.73 -3.16
CA GLN A 67 -5.15 4.60 -1.82
C GLN A 67 -6.67 4.41 -1.85
N VAL A 68 -7.39 5.23 -2.63
CA VAL A 68 -8.85 5.09 -2.81
C VAL A 68 -9.21 3.73 -3.43
N ARG A 69 -8.45 3.28 -4.43
CA ARG A 69 -8.64 1.94 -5.01
C ARG A 69 -8.41 0.82 -4.00
N LEU A 70 -7.43 0.96 -3.11
CA LEU A 70 -7.17 -0.02 -2.07
C LEU A 70 -8.33 -0.07 -1.05
N ILE A 71 -8.84 1.09 -0.62
CA ILE A 71 -9.99 1.17 0.30
C ILE A 71 -11.24 0.52 -0.34
N THR A 72 -11.60 0.95 -1.55
CA THR A 72 -12.78 0.43 -2.26
C THR A 72 -12.70 -1.07 -2.52
N ARG A 73 -11.52 -1.59 -2.87
CA ARG A 73 -11.32 -3.04 -3.05
C ARG A 73 -11.36 -3.80 -1.74
N THR A 74 -10.89 -3.21 -0.64
CA THR A 74 -10.97 -3.83 0.69
C THR A 74 -12.41 -3.91 1.17
N LEU A 75 -13.21 -2.84 0.99
CA LEU A 75 -14.64 -2.85 1.33
C LEU A 75 -15.47 -3.79 0.46
N ALA A 76 -15.07 -3.99 -0.80
CA ALA A 76 -15.72 -4.96 -1.70
C ALA A 76 -15.23 -6.40 -1.49
N PHE A 77 -14.28 -6.63 -0.58
CA PHE A 77 -13.73 -7.95 -0.32
C PHE A 77 -14.73 -8.77 0.50
N HIS A 78 -15.26 -9.84 -0.10
CA HIS A 78 -16.17 -10.74 0.61
C HIS A 78 -15.37 -11.66 1.55
N VAL A 79 -15.60 -11.51 2.84
CA VAL A 79 -15.04 -12.39 3.87
C VAL A 79 -16.06 -13.52 4.10
N GLY A 80 -15.81 -14.67 3.48
CA GLY A 80 -16.65 -15.87 3.55
C GLY A 80 -15.82 -17.11 3.85
#